data_AF-A0A7Y5SAJ5-F1
#
_entry.id   AF-A0A7Y5SAJ5-F1
#
_cell.length_a   1.000
_cell.length_b   1.000
_cell.length_c   1.000
_cell.angle_alpha   90.00
_cell.angle_beta   90.00
_cell.angle_gamma   90.00
#
_symmetry.space_group_name_H-M   'P 1'
#
loop_
_entity.id
_entity.type
_entity.pdbx_description
1 polymer ?
#
loop_
_entity_poly.entity_id
_entity_poly.type
_entity_poly.pdbx_seq_one_letter_code
_entity_poly.pdbx_strand_id
1 'polypeptide(L)'
;MLLSTLFTILCTLSALLGLAALIHLARTPRKHTCPNCAYSRRDLAADAPCPECGLDPAAARTRARKRRIPLFVAALLAILILPAWLIWPSPFRQAWWLIRYRTWVRDHESVYADWRIVYLKGGRPDNESFASRAQLWWKSSLVFDSIYPRPQCDRCDFFRGNLKTNPLDPTTLLQVDLTDDGIPEVFLAEYTGGAHCCSVLHIFTEADPPRLLASVEGLDSDVQVIPPAEGRPAHLTLSDWTFRYWKASFAESPAPDLALIWNGVAFEPSAELSRTPALSEAIDELLTELPLNDADKAPTSKWPPPTLWRTMLDLMYAGHEALAWQVFDRASAGHESQAADFKREFLEQLNKSPYWPALKAAYDAESPAAPDR
;
A
#
# COMPACT_ATOMS: atom_id res chain seq x y z
N MET A 1 -20.70 -8.57 42.77
CA MET A 1 -20.10 -9.78 42.18
C MET A 1 -20.80 -11.06 42.62
N LEU A 2 -21.04 -11.29 43.92
CA LEU A 2 -21.70 -12.51 44.43
C LEU A 2 -23.10 -12.80 43.85
N LEU A 3 -23.94 -11.79 43.61
CA LEU A 3 -25.26 -11.97 42.99
C LEU A 3 -25.19 -12.43 41.52
N SER A 4 -24.17 -11.97 40.77
CA SER A 4 -24.00 -12.34 39.37
C SER A 4 -23.59 -13.81 39.26
N THR A 5 -22.65 -14.26 40.10
CA THR A 5 -22.25 -15.66 40.17
C THR A 5 -23.38 -16.60 40.60
N LEU A 6 -24.22 -16.17 41.55
CA LEU A 6 -25.37 -16.96 42.00
C LEU A 6 -26.41 -17.14 40.88
N PHE A 7 -26.67 -16.07 40.12
CA PHE A 7 -27.58 -16.10 38.98
C PHE A 7 -27.07 -17.03 37.86
N THR A 8 -25.76 -17.02 37.59
CA THR A 8 -25.15 -17.93 36.60
C THR A 8 -25.26 -19.40 37.02
N ILE A 9 -25.06 -19.70 38.31
CA ILE A 9 -25.21 -21.06 38.85
C ILE A 9 -26.67 -21.53 38.73
N LEU A 10 -27.66 -20.65 39.03
CA LEU A 10 -29.08 -20.95 38.90
C LEU A 10 -29.54 -21.17 37.45
N CYS A 11 -29.04 -20.38 36.50
CA CYS A 11 -29.34 -20.55 35.08
C CYS A 11 -28.73 -21.83 34.49
N THR A 12 -27.48 -22.15 34.85
CA THR A 12 -26.83 -23.39 34.41
C THR A 12 -27.49 -24.63 35.01
N LEU A 13 -27.86 -24.60 36.29
CA LEU A 13 -28.65 -25.67 36.91
C LEU A 13 -30.03 -25.85 36.24
N SER A 14 -30.74 -24.76 35.94
CA SER A 14 -32.03 -24.81 35.23
C SER A 14 -31.89 -25.41 33.83
N ALA A 15 -30.84 -25.05 33.09
CA ALA A 15 -30.56 -25.61 31.77
C ALA A 15 -30.19 -27.10 31.82
N LEU A 16 -29.40 -27.52 32.82
CA LEU A 16 -29.06 -28.93 33.04
C LEU A 16 -30.29 -29.76 33.44
N LEU A 17 -31.19 -29.22 34.26
CA LEU A 17 -32.46 -29.85 34.62
C LEU A 17 -33.40 -29.98 33.42
N GLY A 18 -33.53 -28.91 32.61
CA GLY A 18 -34.29 -28.94 31.35
C GLY A 18 -33.74 -29.96 30.35
N LEU A 19 -32.42 -30.08 30.24
CA LEU A 19 -31.76 -31.09 29.43
C LEU A 19 -31.98 -32.50 29.98
N ALA A 20 -31.89 -32.71 31.29
CA ALA A 20 -32.17 -34.00 31.91
C ALA A 20 -33.62 -34.44 31.67
N ALA A 21 -34.59 -33.51 31.75
CA ALA A 21 -35.98 -33.74 31.41
C ALA A 21 -36.18 -34.09 29.93
N LEU A 22 -35.55 -33.35 29.01
CA LEU A 22 -35.56 -33.65 27.57
C LEU A 22 -34.89 -35.00 27.24
N ILE A 23 -33.79 -35.33 27.91
CA ILE A 23 -33.14 -36.65 27.83
C ILE A 23 -34.09 -37.73 28.34
N HIS A 24 -34.80 -37.49 29.44
CA HIS A 24 -35.77 -38.45 29.98
C HIS A 24 -36.95 -38.66 29.01
N LEU A 25 -37.52 -37.59 28.45
CA LEU A 25 -38.56 -37.62 27.43
C LEU A 25 -38.09 -38.24 26.09
N ALA A 26 -36.83 -38.04 25.71
CA ALA A 26 -36.24 -38.68 24.53
C ALA A 26 -35.89 -40.16 24.78
N ARG A 27 -35.63 -40.53 26.04
CA ARG A 27 -35.36 -41.89 26.49
C ARG A 27 -36.61 -42.70 26.79
N THR A 28 -37.78 -42.08 27.01
CA THR A 28 -39.05 -42.80 27.11
C THR A 28 -39.52 -43.16 25.69
N PRO A 29 -39.33 -44.41 25.22
CA PRO A 29 -39.89 -44.80 23.94
C PRO A 29 -41.42 -44.66 24.02
N ARG A 30 -42.06 -44.06 23.00
CA ARG A 30 -43.46 -44.38 22.74
C ARG A 30 -43.46 -45.88 22.44
N LYS A 31 -43.77 -46.70 23.45
CA LYS A 31 -43.54 -48.16 23.48
C LYS A 31 -44.19 -48.94 22.33
N HIS A 32 -44.95 -48.28 21.46
CA HIS A 32 -45.85 -48.90 20.51
C HIS A 32 -45.84 -48.25 19.12
N THR A 33 -44.77 -47.60 18.65
CA THR A 33 -44.70 -47.11 17.24
C THR A 33 -43.41 -47.49 16.51
N CYS A 34 -43.51 -47.78 15.21
CA CYS A 34 -42.38 -48.14 14.35
C CYS A 34 -41.51 -46.90 14.05
N PRO A 35 -40.17 -46.93 14.21
CA PRO A 35 -39.32 -45.76 14.01
C PRO A 35 -39.10 -45.36 12.54
N ASN A 36 -39.54 -46.17 11.58
CA ASN A 36 -39.38 -45.89 10.14
C ASN A 36 -40.64 -45.27 9.52
N CYS A 37 -41.82 -45.77 9.85
CA CYS A 37 -43.10 -45.34 9.27
C CYS A 37 -44.14 -44.86 10.31
N ALA A 38 -43.79 -44.80 11.60
CA ALA A 38 -44.67 -44.42 12.71
C ALA A 38 -45.89 -45.32 12.97
N TYR A 39 -46.06 -46.44 12.26
CA TYR A 39 -47.14 -47.43 12.47
C TYR A 39 -47.21 -47.94 13.92
N SER A 40 -48.43 -48.11 14.45
CA SER A 40 -48.67 -48.58 15.82
C SER A 40 -48.39 -50.07 15.97
N ARG A 41 -47.44 -50.45 16.83
CA ARG A 41 -47.06 -51.84 17.13
C ARG A 41 -47.69 -52.36 18.43
N ARG A 42 -48.81 -51.78 18.85
CA ARG A 42 -49.44 -52.10 20.14
C ARG A 42 -49.98 -53.54 20.18
N ASP A 43 -50.42 -54.05 19.02
CA ASP A 43 -51.08 -55.34 18.87
C ASP A 43 -50.22 -56.39 18.14
N LEU A 44 -48.91 -56.14 18.02
CA LEU A 44 -47.94 -57.04 17.38
C LEU A 44 -47.09 -57.77 18.43
N ALA A 45 -46.74 -59.02 18.14
CA ALA A 45 -45.74 -59.75 18.92
C ALA A 45 -44.39 -58.98 18.94
N ALA A 46 -43.65 -59.09 20.05
CA ALA A 46 -42.48 -58.24 20.32
C ALA A 46 -41.34 -58.36 19.27
N ASP A 47 -41.30 -59.49 18.58
CA ASP A 47 -40.33 -59.91 17.56
C ASP A 47 -40.87 -59.88 16.13
N ALA A 48 -42.17 -59.63 15.93
CA ALA A 48 -42.75 -59.56 14.59
C ALA A 48 -42.23 -58.33 13.81
N PRO A 49 -41.84 -58.49 12.52
CA PRO A 49 -41.45 -57.37 11.66
C PRO A 49 -42.62 -56.40 11.43
N CYS A 50 -42.32 -55.13 11.13
CA CYS A 50 -43.35 -54.13 10.89
C CYS A 50 -44.12 -54.46 9.59
N PRO A 51 -45.45 -54.60 9.61
CA PRO A 51 -46.23 -55.00 8.43
C PRO A 51 -46.20 -53.96 7.30
N GLU A 52 -46.06 -52.68 7.64
CA GLU A 52 -46.06 -51.59 6.64
C GLU A 52 -44.74 -51.40 5.91
N CYS A 53 -43.61 -51.71 6.56
CA CYS A 53 -42.29 -51.37 6.01
C CYS A 53 -41.24 -52.48 6.12
N GLY A 54 -41.64 -53.67 6.58
CA GLY A 54 -40.77 -54.84 6.72
C GLY A 54 -39.65 -54.67 7.74
N LEU A 55 -39.63 -53.61 8.54
CA LEU A 55 -38.52 -53.32 9.44
C LEU A 55 -38.47 -54.33 10.59
N ASP A 56 -37.37 -55.08 10.66
CA ASP A 56 -37.06 -55.99 11.75
C ASP A 56 -36.90 -55.23 13.09
N PRO A 57 -37.52 -55.70 14.20
CA PRO A 57 -37.31 -55.13 15.54
C PRO A 57 -35.84 -54.97 15.97
N ALA A 58 -34.91 -55.81 15.54
CA ALA A 58 -33.48 -55.65 15.82
C ALA A 58 -32.88 -54.45 15.07
N ALA A 59 -33.20 -54.33 13.77
CA ALA A 59 -32.79 -53.20 12.93
C ALA A 59 -33.40 -51.86 13.39
N ALA A 60 -34.63 -51.91 13.90
CA ALA A 60 -35.35 -50.75 14.45
C ALA A 60 -34.62 -50.13 15.66
N ARG A 61 -34.08 -50.95 16.57
CA ARG A 61 -33.33 -50.49 17.76
C ARG A 61 -32.03 -49.79 17.36
N THR A 62 -31.30 -50.32 16.38
CA THR A 62 -30.07 -49.71 15.85
C THR A 62 -30.32 -48.40 15.12
N ARG A 63 -31.40 -48.30 14.33
CA ARG A 63 -31.73 -47.09 13.56
C ARG A 63 -32.19 -45.94 14.48
N ALA A 64 -32.96 -46.26 15.52
CA ALA A 64 -33.33 -45.30 16.56
C ALA A 64 -32.10 -44.78 17.33
N ARG A 65 -31.11 -45.65 17.60
CA ARG A 65 -29.84 -45.25 18.24
C ARG A 65 -29.01 -44.34 17.33
N LYS A 66 -28.90 -44.64 16.03
CA LYS A 66 -28.16 -43.81 15.05
C LYS A 66 -28.78 -42.42 14.83
N ARG A 67 -30.11 -42.26 14.84
CA ARG A 67 -30.75 -40.93 14.73
C ARG A 67 -30.59 -40.05 15.98
N ARG A 68 -30.34 -40.64 17.15
CA ARG A 68 -30.26 -39.92 18.43
C ARG A 68 -28.89 -39.31 18.72
N ILE A 69 -27.81 -39.88 18.18
CA ILE A 69 -26.43 -39.39 18.37
C ILE A 69 -26.23 -37.97 17.78
N PRO A 70 -26.62 -37.65 16.54
CA PRO A 70 -26.40 -36.29 15.99
C PRO A 70 -27.25 -35.22 16.68
N LEU A 71 -28.48 -35.55 17.10
CA LEU A 71 -29.32 -34.66 17.91
C LEU A 71 -28.70 -34.38 19.29
N PHE A 72 -28.08 -35.40 19.89
CA PHE A 72 -27.37 -35.26 21.16
C PHE A 72 -26.14 -34.35 21.03
N VAL A 73 -25.35 -34.54 19.98
CA VAL A 73 -24.17 -33.69 19.69
C VAL A 73 -24.60 -32.25 19.39
N ALA A 74 -25.66 -32.05 18.60
CA ALA A 74 -26.17 -30.71 18.28
C ALA A 74 -26.71 -29.98 19.52
N ALA A 75 -27.44 -30.66 20.40
CA ALA A 75 -27.91 -30.08 21.65
C ALA A 75 -26.76 -29.73 22.60
N LEU A 76 -25.73 -30.58 22.67
CA LEU A 76 -24.56 -30.35 23.53
C LEU A 76 -23.70 -29.19 23.01
N LEU A 77 -23.54 -29.05 21.69
CA LEU A 77 -22.90 -27.90 21.06
C LEU A 77 -23.69 -26.61 21.26
N ALA A 78 -25.02 -26.64 21.12
CA ALA A 78 -25.86 -25.47 21.37
C ALA A 78 -25.75 -24.98 22.82
N ILE A 79 -25.69 -25.90 23.80
CA ILE A 79 -25.56 -25.58 25.22
C ILE A 79 -24.18 -25.03 25.58
N LEU A 80 -23.12 -25.40 24.85
CA LEU A 80 -21.79 -24.84 25.09
C LEU A 80 -21.60 -23.49 24.37
N ILE A 81 -22.16 -23.33 23.17
CA ILE A 81 -21.93 -22.16 22.32
C ILE A 81 -22.88 -21.00 22.66
N LEU A 82 -24.17 -21.26 22.97
CA LEU A 82 -25.13 -20.18 23.27
C LEU A 82 -24.79 -19.37 24.54
N PRO A 83 -24.39 -19.98 25.68
CA PRO A 83 -23.99 -19.22 26.85
C PRO A 83 -22.67 -18.48 26.61
N ALA A 84 -21.70 -19.08 25.90
CA ALA A 84 -20.47 -18.40 25.53
C ALA A 84 -20.73 -17.17 24.63
N TRP A 85 -21.71 -17.26 23.73
CA TRP A 85 -22.14 -16.15 22.87
C TRP A 85 -22.88 -15.04 23.63
N LEU A 86 -23.68 -15.39 24.64
CA LEU A 86 -24.41 -14.45 25.50
C LEU A 86 -23.52 -13.78 26.56
N ILE A 87 -22.54 -14.51 27.11
CA ILE A 87 -21.63 -14.03 28.17
C ILE A 87 -20.44 -13.26 27.56
N TRP A 88 -19.97 -13.65 26.38
CA TRP A 88 -18.82 -13.05 25.71
C TRP A 88 -19.12 -12.77 24.23
N PRO A 89 -20.00 -11.79 23.93
CA PRO A 89 -20.32 -11.45 22.55
C PRO A 89 -19.10 -10.86 21.81
N SER A 90 -18.11 -10.31 22.49
CA SER A 90 -16.93 -9.71 21.85
C SER A 90 -15.99 -10.70 21.16
N PRO A 91 -15.51 -11.82 21.77
CA PRO A 91 -14.65 -12.77 21.06
C PRO A 91 -15.37 -13.51 19.93
N PHE A 92 -16.67 -13.82 20.07
CA PHE A 92 -17.44 -14.42 18.96
C PHE A 92 -17.71 -13.42 17.84
N ARG A 93 -18.02 -12.15 18.14
CA ARG A 93 -18.06 -11.10 17.11
C ARG A 93 -16.68 -10.90 16.49
N GLN A 94 -15.60 -10.94 17.26
CA GLN A 94 -14.22 -10.84 16.76
C GLN A 94 -13.82 -12.03 15.88
N ALA A 95 -14.23 -13.25 16.20
CA ALA A 95 -14.00 -14.43 15.37
C ALA A 95 -14.85 -14.39 14.07
N TRP A 96 -16.11 -13.96 14.16
CA TRP A 96 -16.95 -13.70 12.98
C TRP A 96 -16.44 -12.52 12.14
N TRP A 97 -15.84 -11.52 12.78
CA TRP A 97 -15.10 -10.44 12.14
C TRP A 97 -13.89 -11.03 11.38
N LEU A 98 -13.02 -11.82 12.00
CA LEU A 98 -11.87 -12.44 11.33
C LEU A 98 -12.23 -13.30 10.11
N ILE A 99 -13.38 -13.97 10.13
CA ILE A 99 -13.90 -14.76 8.98
C ILE A 99 -14.46 -13.85 7.87
N ARG A 100 -15.14 -12.75 8.21
CA ARG A 100 -15.63 -11.73 7.25
C ARG A 100 -14.54 -10.82 6.69
N TYR A 101 -13.41 -10.72 7.36
CA TYR A 101 -12.26 -9.88 6.97
C TYR A 101 -11.47 -10.41 5.77
N ARG A 102 -11.82 -11.60 5.26
CA ARG A 102 -11.02 -12.33 4.29
C ARG A 102 -11.63 -12.40 2.89
N THR A 103 -12.77 -11.75 2.66
CA THR A 103 -13.37 -11.69 1.33
C THR A 103 -12.84 -10.47 0.58
N TRP A 104 -11.82 -10.72 -0.23
CA TRP A 104 -11.41 -9.80 -1.28
C TRP A 104 -12.41 -9.92 -2.44
N VAL A 105 -13.06 -8.82 -2.79
CA VAL A 105 -13.97 -8.78 -3.94
C VAL A 105 -13.23 -8.09 -5.07
N ARG A 106 -13.28 -8.67 -6.27
CA ARG A 106 -12.73 -8.03 -7.47
C ARG A 106 -13.53 -6.77 -7.74
N ASP A 107 -12.83 -5.65 -7.78
CA ASP A 107 -13.41 -4.34 -8.03
C ASP A 107 -13.32 -4.00 -9.51
N HIS A 108 -12.09 -3.98 -10.05
CA HIS A 108 -11.84 -3.75 -11.46
C HIS A 108 -10.61 -4.55 -11.94
N GLU A 109 -10.56 -4.80 -13.24
CA GLU A 109 -9.46 -5.50 -13.91
C GLU A 109 -9.13 -4.74 -15.20
N SER A 110 -7.84 -4.51 -15.44
CA SER A 110 -7.33 -3.94 -16.69
C SER A 110 -6.40 -4.96 -17.33
N VAL A 111 -6.56 -5.17 -18.63
CA VAL A 111 -5.78 -6.14 -19.42
C VAL A 111 -5.04 -5.39 -20.50
N TYR A 112 -3.75 -5.66 -20.62
CA TYR A 112 -2.91 -5.15 -21.69
C TYR A 112 -1.95 -6.24 -22.17
N ALA A 113 -2.10 -6.65 -23.43
CA ALA A 113 -1.36 -7.79 -23.98
C ALA A 113 -1.41 -9.00 -23.00
N ASP A 114 -0.25 -9.47 -22.55
CA ASP A 114 -0.14 -10.56 -21.57
C ASP A 114 -0.24 -10.10 -20.11
N TRP A 115 -0.28 -8.79 -19.85
CA TRP A 115 -0.37 -8.22 -18.51
C TRP A 115 -1.81 -8.03 -18.06
N ARG A 116 -2.08 -8.29 -16.78
CA ARG A 116 -3.37 -8.03 -16.14
C ARG A 116 -3.16 -7.39 -14.78
N ILE A 117 -3.81 -6.25 -14.56
CA ILE A 117 -3.85 -5.61 -13.25
C ILE A 117 -5.21 -5.89 -12.64
N VAL A 118 -5.23 -6.60 -11.51
CA VAL A 118 -6.44 -6.98 -10.79
C VAL A 118 -6.50 -6.20 -9.49
N TYR A 119 -7.57 -5.42 -9.34
CA TYR A 119 -7.83 -4.65 -8.14
C TYR A 119 -8.88 -5.34 -7.29
N LEU A 120 -8.55 -5.47 -6.02
CA LEU A 120 -9.35 -6.16 -5.04
C LEU A 120 -9.68 -5.18 -3.91
N LYS A 121 -10.96 -5.10 -3.54
CA LYS A 121 -11.41 -4.37 -2.36
C LYS A 121 -11.63 -5.36 -1.22
N GLY A 122 -11.00 -5.06 -0.09
CA GLY A 122 -11.21 -5.75 1.18
C GLY A 122 -12.16 -4.93 2.04
N GLY A 123 -13.32 -5.49 2.38
CA GLY A 123 -14.31 -4.79 3.21
C GLY A 123 -15.68 -5.40 3.12
N ARG A 124 -16.64 -4.78 3.81
CA ARG A 124 -18.03 -5.25 3.80
C ARG A 124 -18.72 -4.84 2.49
N PRO A 125 -19.81 -5.54 2.09
CA PRO A 125 -20.65 -5.15 0.96
C PRO A 125 -21.38 -3.79 1.14
N ASP A 126 -21.37 -3.19 2.34
CA ASP A 126 -22.10 -1.96 2.70
C ASP A 126 -21.27 -0.67 2.51
N ASN A 127 -20.48 -0.59 1.42
CA ASN A 127 -19.69 0.58 0.97
C ASN A 127 -18.48 1.00 1.81
N GLU A 128 -18.21 0.41 2.97
CA GLU A 128 -16.97 0.67 3.72
C GLU A 128 -15.88 -0.33 3.27
N SER A 129 -15.11 0.01 2.23
CA SER A 129 -13.87 -0.72 1.92
C SER A 129 -12.76 -0.28 2.87
N PHE A 130 -12.13 -1.21 3.57
CA PHE A 130 -11.11 -0.92 4.60
C PHE A 130 -9.68 -1.14 4.08
N ALA A 131 -9.53 -1.89 2.99
CA ALA A 131 -8.26 -2.09 2.32
C ALA A 131 -8.46 -2.23 0.80
N SER A 132 -7.46 -1.82 0.05
CA SER A 132 -7.35 -2.07 -1.39
C SER A 132 -6.14 -2.95 -1.63
N ARG A 133 -6.17 -3.79 -2.66
CA ARG A 133 -5.05 -4.64 -3.06
C ARG A 133 -4.94 -4.59 -4.57
N ALA A 134 -3.73 -4.40 -5.08
CA ALA A 134 -3.42 -4.39 -6.49
C ALA A 134 -2.51 -5.58 -6.81
N GLN A 135 -2.89 -6.36 -7.82
CA GLN A 135 -2.13 -7.51 -8.28
C GLN A 135 -1.76 -7.31 -9.74
N LEU A 136 -0.47 -7.36 -10.06
CA LEU A 136 0.02 -7.42 -11.42
C LEU A 136 0.28 -8.88 -11.78
N TRP A 137 -0.34 -9.32 -12.85
CA TRP A 137 -0.21 -10.65 -13.41
C TRP A 137 0.39 -10.55 -14.80
N TRP A 138 1.21 -11.52 -15.16
CA TRP A 138 1.66 -11.76 -16.52
C TRP A 138 1.27 -13.18 -16.92
N LYS A 139 0.51 -13.30 -18.00
CA LYS A 139 -0.23 -14.52 -18.36
C LYS A 139 -0.99 -15.05 -17.13
N SER A 140 -0.64 -16.23 -16.62
CA SER A 140 -1.24 -16.86 -15.44
C SER A 140 -0.42 -16.69 -14.15
N SER A 141 0.70 -15.98 -14.19
CA SER A 141 1.64 -15.84 -13.09
C SER A 141 1.47 -14.49 -12.39
N LEU A 142 1.40 -14.50 -11.06
CA LEU A 142 1.40 -13.28 -10.24
C LEU A 142 2.83 -12.73 -10.19
N VAL A 143 3.03 -11.51 -10.67
CA VAL A 143 4.35 -10.84 -10.75
C VAL A 143 4.52 -9.84 -9.61
N PHE A 144 3.44 -9.15 -9.23
CA PHE A 144 3.46 -8.16 -8.15
C PHE A 144 2.15 -8.17 -7.37
N ASP A 145 2.22 -7.90 -6.08
CA ASP A 145 1.09 -7.93 -5.16
C ASP A 145 1.28 -6.92 -4.03
N SER A 146 0.50 -5.84 -4.03
CA SER A 146 0.55 -4.80 -3.01
C SER A 146 -0.79 -4.68 -2.28
N ILE A 147 -0.74 -4.49 -0.96
CA ILE A 147 -1.90 -4.35 -0.07
C ILE A 147 -1.84 -2.99 0.62
N TYR A 148 -2.87 -2.18 0.43
CA TYR A 148 -3.03 -0.85 1.00
C TYR A 148 -4.09 -0.86 2.11
N PRO A 149 -3.72 -0.63 3.38
CA PRO A 149 -4.67 -0.27 4.41
C PRO A 149 -5.18 1.16 4.14
N ARG A 150 -6.50 1.40 4.02
CA ARG A 150 -7.01 2.76 3.77
C ARG A 150 -6.59 3.70 4.92
N PRO A 151 -6.22 4.94 4.56
CA PRO A 151 -7.11 6.06 4.85
C PRO A 151 -7.43 6.87 3.58
N GLN A 152 -8.72 7.08 3.29
CA GLN A 152 -9.24 8.11 2.36
C GLN A 152 -8.71 8.20 0.91
N CYS A 153 -8.12 7.16 0.32
CA CYS A 153 -7.86 7.18 -1.13
C CYS A 153 -9.10 6.69 -1.91
N ASP A 154 -10.07 7.57 -2.14
CA ASP A 154 -11.14 7.35 -3.14
C ASP A 154 -10.61 7.56 -4.58
N ARG A 155 -9.34 7.97 -4.71
CA ARG A 155 -8.59 8.13 -5.96
C ARG A 155 -7.33 7.27 -5.99
N CYS A 156 -7.49 5.95 -5.80
CA CYS A 156 -6.64 5.04 -6.57
C CYS A 156 -7.04 5.11 -8.05
N ASP A 157 -7.14 6.33 -8.59
CA ASP A 157 -7.18 6.59 -10.01
C ASP A 157 -5.76 6.28 -10.45
N PHE A 158 -5.56 5.09 -11.02
CA PHE A 158 -4.39 4.85 -11.83
C PHE A 158 -4.39 5.97 -12.88
N PHE A 159 -3.42 6.88 -12.78
CA PHE A 159 -3.32 8.01 -13.67
C PHE A 159 -3.26 7.46 -15.09
N ARG A 160 -4.37 7.66 -15.82
CA ARG A 160 -4.32 8.10 -17.22
C ARG A 160 -3.18 9.10 -17.29
N GLY A 161 -2.20 8.84 -18.15
CA GLY A 161 -0.90 9.51 -18.16
C GLY A 161 -0.98 10.98 -17.74
N ASN A 162 -0.27 11.31 -16.67
CA ASN A 162 0.15 12.67 -16.39
C ASN A 162 1.66 12.67 -16.12
N LEU A 163 2.41 12.28 -17.15
CA LEU A 163 3.41 13.21 -17.67
C LEU A 163 2.64 14.51 -17.88
N LYS A 164 2.93 15.57 -17.12
CA LYS A 164 2.22 16.86 -17.21
C LYS A 164 2.44 17.47 -18.60
N THR A 165 1.63 17.03 -19.57
CA THR A 165 1.17 17.67 -20.81
C THR A 165 0.61 16.55 -21.70
N ASN A 166 -0.71 16.63 -21.94
CA ASN A 166 -1.57 15.70 -22.67
C ASN A 166 -1.91 14.35 -21.99
N PRO A 167 -3.21 14.07 -21.77
CA PRO A 167 -3.67 12.72 -21.48
C PRO A 167 -3.44 11.89 -22.73
N LEU A 168 -2.37 11.11 -22.74
CA LEU A 168 -2.27 9.99 -23.67
C LEU A 168 -3.48 9.10 -23.38
N ASP A 169 -4.29 8.94 -24.42
CA ASP A 169 -5.46 8.08 -24.49
C ASP A 169 -5.19 6.75 -23.74
N PRO A 170 -6.09 6.24 -22.88
CA PRO A 170 -5.95 4.97 -22.15
C PRO A 170 -5.64 3.71 -23.01
N THR A 171 -5.45 3.87 -24.31
CA THR A 171 -4.93 2.90 -25.27
C THR A 171 -3.40 2.85 -25.37
N THR A 172 -2.65 3.75 -24.74
CA THR A 172 -1.18 3.78 -24.85
C THR A 172 -0.51 3.50 -23.51
N LEU A 173 -0.28 2.23 -23.21
CA LEU A 173 0.76 1.86 -22.25
C LEU A 173 2.10 2.29 -22.84
N LEU A 174 2.86 3.07 -22.06
CA LEU A 174 4.14 3.58 -22.49
C LEU A 174 5.15 2.44 -22.39
N GLN A 175 5.33 1.70 -23.48
CA GLN A 175 6.46 0.80 -23.67
C GLN A 175 7.67 1.67 -24.04
N VAL A 176 8.59 1.82 -23.09
CA VAL A 176 9.87 2.49 -23.30
C VAL A 176 10.94 1.47 -23.08
N ASP A 177 11.86 1.35 -24.03
CA ASP A 177 13.13 0.67 -23.81
C ASP A 177 14.07 1.63 -23.05
N LEU A 178 13.98 1.59 -21.71
CA LEU A 178 14.82 2.34 -20.80
C LEU A 178 16.21 1.73 -20.64
N THR A 179 16.36 0.44 -20.95
CA THR A 179 17.62 -0.28 -20.75
C THR A 179 18.46 -0.40 -22.03
N ASP A 180 17.92 0.03 -23.17
CA ASP A 180 18.50 -0.04 -24.52
C ASP A 180 18.84 -1.49 -24.92
N ASP A 181 18.05 -2.46 -24.45
CA ASP A 181 18.24 -3.89 -24.71
C ASP A 181 17.32 -4.44 -25.82
N GLY A 182 16.48 -3.57 -26.39
CA GLY A 182 15.50 -3.89 -27.42
C GLY A 182 14.18 -4.47 -26.88
N ILE A 183 14.03 -4.59 -25.56
CA ILE A 183 12.83 -5.07 -24.88
C ILE A 183 12.23 -3.91 -24.07
N PRO A 184 10.98 -3.52 -24.31
CA PRO A 184 10.38 -2.45 -23.55
C PRO A 184 10.14 -2.84 -22.09
N GLU A 185 10.20 -1.83 -21.22
CA GLU A 185 9.78 -1.95 -19.83
C GLU A 185 8.29 -1.64 -19.62
N VAL A 186 7.73 -2.25 -18.58
CA VAL A 186 6.39 -2.01 -18.06
C VAL A 186 6.49 -1.29 -16.73
N PHE A 187 5.72 -0.22 -16.61
CA PHE A 187 5.73 0.69 -15.47
C PHE A 187 4.47 0.53 -14.60
N LEU A 188 4.67 0.44 -13.29
CA LEU A 188 3.62 0.43 -12.29
C LEU A 188 3.91 1.51 -11.24
N ALA A 189 3.15 2.59 -11.27
CA ALA A 189 3.19 3.61 -10.22
C ALA A 189 2.29 3.20 -9.05
N GLU A 190 2.87 3.07 -7.87
CA GLU A 190 2.21 2.72 -6.61
C GLU A 190 2.16 3.96 -5.71
N TYR A 191 0.96 4.32 -5.23
CA TYR A 191 0.80 5.38 -4.24
C TYR A 191 0.95 4.81 -2.83
N THR A 192 1.90 5.32 -2.05
CA THR A 192 2.26 4.74 -0.74
C THR A 192 1.33 5.15 0.40
N GLY A 193 0.36 6.05 0.15
CA GLY A 193 -0.62 6.48 1.16
C GLY A 193 -0.27 7.76 1.91
N GLY A 194 0.84 8.42 1.58
CA GLY A 194 1.29 9.65 2.24
C GLY A 194 0.62 10.92 1.73
N ALA A 195 0.50 11.96 2.57
CA ALA A 195 -0.26 13.19 2.29
C ALA A 195 0.30 14.09 1.14
N HIS A 196 1.42 13.71 0.54
CA HIS A 196 2.19 14.54 -0.39
C HIS A 196 2.41 13.85 -1.74
N CYS A 197 1.39 13.18 -2.28
CA CYS A 197 1.49 12.47 -3.57
C CYS A 197 2.62 11.44 -3.60
N CYS A 198 2.78 10.70 -2.50
CA CYS A 198 3.91 9.81 -2.34
C CYS A 198 3.80 8.59 -3.25
N SER A 199 4.65 8.48 -4.26
CA SER A 199 4.62 7.37 -5.21
C SER A 199 5.95 6.63 -5.33
N VAL A 200 5.84 5.36 -5.71
CA VAL A 200 6.94 4.47 -6.07
C VAL A 200 6.70 3.99 -7.48
N LEU A 201 7.70 4.11 -8.35
CA LEU A 201 7.64 3.58 -9.70
C LEU A 201 8.33 2.21 -9.73
N HIS A 202 7.55 1.16 -9.91
CA HIS A 202 8.06 -0.18 -10.19
C HIS A 202 8.25 -0.38 -11.69
N ILE A 203 9.42 -0.88 -12.07
CA ILE A 203 9.83 -1.06 -13.47
C ILE A 203 10.08 -2.54 -13.69
N PHE A 204 9.38 -3.14 -14.65
CA PHE A 204 9.50 -4.56 -14.99
C PHE A 204 9.98 -4.71 -16.43
N THR A 205 10.84 -5.69 -16.71
CA THR A 205 11.11 -6.07 -18.11
C THR A 205 9.91 -6.78 -18.70
N GLU A 206 9.67 -6.64 -20.01
CA GLU A 206 8.75 -7.50 -20.75
C GLU A 206 9.37 -8.84 -21.21
N ALA A 207 10.52 -9.24 -20.65
CA ALA A 207 11.10 -10.57 -20.86
C ALA A 207 10.14 -11.70 -20.43
N ASP A 208 10.32 -12.92 -20.96
CA ASP A 208 9.59 -14.13 -20.54
C ASP A 208 10.50 -15.02 -19.67
N PRO A 209 10.25 -15.16 -18.34
CA PRO A 209 9.23 -14.48 -17.55
C PRO A 209 9.64 -13.04 -17.17
N PRO A 210 8.69 -12.14 -16.87
CA PRO A 210 9.01 -10.78 -16.52
C PRO A 210 9.68 -10.71 -15.15
N ARG A 211 10.64 -9.80 -15.03
CA ARG A 211 11.36 -9.53 -13.77
C ARG A 211 11.19 -8.07 -13.38
N LEU A 212 11.11 -7.82 -12.07
CA LEU A 212 11.27 -6.47 -11.53
C LEU A 212 12.73 -6.04 -11.75
N LEU A 213 12.91 -4.95 -12.50
CA LEU A 213 14.21 -4.30 -12.70
C LEU A 213 14.58 -3.44 -11.50
N ALA A 214 13.67 -2.52 -11.15
CA ALA A 214 13.92 -1.50 -10.15
C ALA A 214 12.60 -1.00 -9.55
N SER A 215 12.70 -0.49 -8.32
CA SER A 215 11.67 0.34 -7.71
C SER A 215 12.30 1.68 -7.36
N VAL A 216 11.77 2.77 -7.91
CA VAL A 216 12.29 4.12 -7.69
C VAL A 216 11.28 4.89 -6.84
N GLU A 217 11.72 5.34 -5.65
CA GLU A 217 10.87 6.12 -4.76
C GLU A 217 10.86 7.59 -5.18
N GLY A 218 9.69 8.12 -5.55
CA GLY A 218 9.48 9.54 -5.84
C GLY A 218 9.28 10.40 -4.59
N LEU A 219 9.14 9.75 -3.43
CA LEU A 219 8.94 10.31 -2.10
C LEU A 219 7.72 11.23 -1.98
N ASP A 220 7.85 12.52 -2.25
CA ASP A 220 6.78 13.52 -2.14
C ASP A 220 6.45 14.13 -3.54
N SER A 221 6.81 13.40 -4.60
CA SER A 221 6.54 13.70 -6.02
C SER A 221 6.44 12.42 -6.84
N ASP A 222 5.97 12.53 -8.09
CA ASP A 222 5.97 11.43 -9.05
C ASP A 222 7.32 11.27 -9.75
N VAL A 223 7.67 10.01 -10.05
CA VAL A 223 8.76 9.68 -10.97
C VAL A 223 8.21 9.67 -12.39
N GLN A 224 8.80 10.47 -13.28
CA GLN A 224 8.38 10.55 -14.68
C GLN A 224 9.29 9.70 -15.56
N VAL A 225 8.70 9.01 -16.52
CA VAL A 225 9.42 8.25 -17.55
C VAL A 225 9.50 9.10 -18.81
N ILE A 226 10.72 9.44 -19.22
CA ILE A 226 10.96 10.25 -20.43
C ILE A 226 11.40 9.29 -21.56
N PRO A 227 10.62 9.19 -22.65
CA PRO A 227 10.98 8.35 -23.79
C PRO A 227 12.22 8.89 -24.52
N PRO A 228 12.91 8.06 -25.31
CA PRO A 228 14.08 8.52 -26.05
C PRO A 228 13.68 9.54 -27.12
N ALA A 229 14.57 10.49 -27.38
CA ALA A 229 14.45 11.49 -28.44
C ALA A 229 15.79 11.61 -29.18
N GLU A 230 15.82 12.33 -30.31
CA GLU A 230 17.05 12.50 -31.10
C GLU A 230 18.18 13.07 -30.22
N GLY A 231 19.26 12.29 -30.06
CA GLY A 231 20.41 12.66 -29.23
C GLY A 231 20.16 12.62 -27.71
N ARG A 232 19.03 12.09 -27.24
CA ARG A 232 18.70 11.99 -25.81
C ARG A 232 18.16 10.60 -25.47
N PRO A 233 18.87 9.79 -24.64
CA PRO A 233 18.40 8.47 -24.25
C PRO A 233 17.13 8.55 -23.40
N ALA A 234 16.41 7.45 -23.33
CA ALA A 234 15.32 7.29 -22.38
C ALA A 234 15.85 7.39 -20.95
N HIS A 235 15.10 8.02 -20.05
CA HIS A 235 15.54 8.26 -18.67
C HIS A 235 14.36 8.52 -17.75
N LEU A 236 14.62 8.54 -16.45
CA LEU A 236 13.64 8.97 -15.44
C LEU A 236 13.94 10.40 -15.00
N THR A 237 12.92 11.14 -14.62
CA THR A 237 13.07 12.41 -13.88
C THR A 237 12.28 12.38 -12.58
N LEU A 238 12.86 12.96 -11.53
CA LEU A 238 12.27 13.06 -10.20
C LEU A 238 12.90 14.21 -9.42
N SER A 239 12.28 14.58 -8.30
CA SER A 239 12.78 15.60 -7.38
C SER A 239 13.45 15.00 -6.15
N ASP A 240 14.54 15.60 -5.67
CA ASP A 240 15.23 15.19 -4.45
C ASP A 240 14.63 15.82 -3.20
N TRP A 241 13.80 15.07 -2.49
CA TRP A 241 13.11 15.51 -1.27
C TRP A 241 13.97 15.46 0.00
N THR A 242 15.29 15.34 -0.11
CA THR A 242 16.21 15.39 1.04
C THR A 242 15.99 16.62 1.93
N PHE A 243 15.54 17.73 1.34
CA PHE A 243 15.31 18.99 2.06
C PHE A 243 13.88 19.19 2.57
N ARG A 244 13.00 18.19 2.45
CA ARG A 244 11.63 18.28 3.00
C ARG A 244 11.66 18.60 4.49
N TYR A 245 10.88 19.60 4.90
CA TYR A 245 10.79 20.10 6.27
C TYR A 245 12.10 20.62 6.88
N TRP A 246 13.16 20.73 6.09
CA TRP A 246 14.44 21.24 6.57
C TRP A 246 14.42 22.77 6.54
N LYS A 247 14.30 23.39 7.72
CA LYS A 247 14.24 24.85 7.93
C LYS A 247 13.06 25.57 7.22
N ALA A 248 12.15 24.85 6.58
CA ALA A 248 10.97 25.37 5.91
C ALA A 248 9.74 24.49 6.17
N SER A 249 8.54 25.03 5.94
CA SER A 249 7.33 24.20 5.83
C SER A 249 7.42 23.28 4.60
N PHE A 250 6.59 22.23 4.53
CA PHE A 250 6.56 21.37 3.34
C PHE A 250 6.33 22.16 2.05
N ALA A 251 5.36 23.10 2.08
CA ALA A 251 4.97 23.91 0.94
C ALA A 251 6.12 24.80 0.41
N GLU A 252 7.10 25.09 1.24
CA GLU A 252 8.25 25.94 0.91
C GLU A 252 9.56 25.14 0.79
N SER A 253 9.52 23.83 1.09
CA SER A 253 10.68 22.97 0.97
C SER A 253 11.00 22.78 -0.51
N PRO A 254 12.21 23.14 -0.96
CA PRO A 254 12.66 22.84 -2.30
C PRO A 254 13.03 21.37 -2.42
N ALA A 255 12.88 20.88 -3.64
CA ALA A 255 13.32 19.57 -4.07
C ALA A 255 13.87 19.76 -5.49
N PRO A 256 15.19 19.86 -5.67
CA PRO A 256 15.76 20.05 -7.00
C PRO A 256 15.48 18.82 -7.87
N ASP A 257 15.18 19.06 -9.14
CA ASP A 257 14.95 18.00 -10.11
C ASP A 257 16.28 17.41 -10.59
N LEU A 258 16.27 16.10 -10.88
CA LEU A 258 17.37 15.41 -11.52
C LEU A 258 16.88 14.34 -12.49
N ALA A 259 17.78 13.90 -13.36
CA ALA A 259 17.57 12.78 -14.26
C ALA A 259 18.32 11.53 -13.76
N LEU A 260 17.68 10.37 -13.86
CA LEU A 260 18.32 9.07 -13.65
C LEU A 260 18.41 8.31 -14.97
N ILE A 261 19.56 7.73 -15.26
CA ILE A 261 19.81 6.88 -16.42
C ILE A 261 20.15 5.46 -15.96
N TRP A 262 19.75 4.45 -16.74
CA TRP A 262 20.13 3.08 -16.49
C TRP A 262 21.60 2.87 -16.85
N ASN A 263 22.39 2.33 -15.92
CA ASN A 263 23.82 2.03 -16.15
C ASN A 263 24.11 0.57 -16.48
N GLY A 264 23.07 -0.25 -16.70
CA GLY A 264 23.16 -1.70 -16.87
C GLY A 264 22.76 -2.49 -15.62
N VAL A 265 22.80 -1.88 -14.44
CA VAL A 265 22.52 -2.54 -13.14
C VAL A 265 21.48 -1.80 -12.31
N ALA A 266 21.53 -0.47 -12.29
CA ALA A 266 20.63 0.39 -11.54
C ALA A 266 20.42 1.73 -12.26
N PHE A 267 19.41 2.46 -11.81
CA PHE A 267 19.23 3.85 -12.19
C PHE A 267 20.18 4.72 -11.37
N GLU A 268 21.05 5.47 -12.05
CA GLU A 268 22.01 6.39 -11.44
C GLU A 268 21.79 7.83 -11.91
N PRO A 269 22.12 8.84 -11.09
CA PRO A 269 22.03 10.23 -11.49
C PRO A 269 22.89 10.53 -12.72
N SER A 270 22.29 11.20 -13.71
CA SER A 270 22.97 11.64 -14.92
C SER A 270 23.28 13.13 -14.84
N ALA A 271 24.56 13.47 -14.70
CA ALA A 271 25.05 14.85 -14.78
C ALA A 271 24.71 15.49 -16.13
N GLU A 272 24.91 14.77 -17.24
CA GLU A 272 24.62 15.26 -18.59
C GLU A 272 23.15 15.65 -18.77
N LEU A 273 22.22 14.80 -18.32
CA LEU A 273 20.78 15.04 -18.47
C LEU A 273 20.22 16.01 -17.43
N SER A 274 20.86 16.14 -16.26
CA SER A 274 20.45 17.08 -15.20
C SER A 274 21.03 18.47 -15.41
N ARG A 275 22.09 18.61 -16.21
CA ARG A 275 22.71 19.88 -16.52
C ARG A 275 21.75 20.76 -17.32
N THR A 276 21.55 21.98 -16.85
CA THR A 276 20.94 23.05 -17.63
C THR A 276 22.02 24.03 -18.07
N PRO A 277 21.84 24.74 -19.21
CA PRO A 277 22.78 25.79 -19.60
C PRO A 277 22.94 26.80 -18.47
N ALA A 278 24.19 27.20 -18.19
CA ALA A 278 24.46 28.23 -17.21
C ALA A 278 23.67 29.49 -17.57
N LEU A 279 22.92 30.04 -16.61
CA LEU A 279 22.42 31.41 -16.68
C LEU A 279 23.62 32.35 -16.47
N SER A 280 24.55 32.34 -17.41
CA SER A 280 25.96 32.68 -17.19
C SER A 280 26.23 34.17 -16.97
N GLU A 281 25.25 35.06 -17.04
CA GLU A 281 25.54 36.51 -16.97
C GLU A 281 24.66 37.36 -16.05
N ALA A 282 23.82 36.76 -15.19
CA ALA A 282 22.89 37.57 -14.41
C ALA A 282 22.70 37.10 -12.97
N ILE A 283 23.80 36.92 -12.22
CA ILE A 283 23.75 36.79 -10.75
C ILE A 283 22.90 37.92 -10.14
N ASP A 284 23.05 39.13 -10.67
CA ASP A 284 22.30 40.29 -10.19
C ASP A 284 20.81 40.22 -10.56
N GLU A 285 20.44 39.59 -11.67
CA GLU A 285 19.05 39.32 -12.04
C GLU A 285 18.46 38.21 -11.13
N LEU A 286 19.20 37.13 -10.92
CA LEU A 286 18.83 36.08 -9.96
C LEU A 286 18.59 36.66 -8.57
N LEU A 287 19.47 37.56 -8.10
CA LEU A 287 19.31 38.23 -6.81
C LEU A 287 18.16 39.24 -6.78
N THR A 288 17.83 39.86 -7.91
CA THR A 288 16.69 40.79 -8.02
C THR A 288 15.35 40.05 -7.92
N GLU A 289 15.28 38.85 -8.48
CA GLU A 289 14.08 38.00 -8.43
C GLU A 289 13.91 37.27 -7.09
N LEU A 290 14.96 37.23 -6.27
CA LEU A 290 14.89 36.61 -4.94
C LEU A 290 14.25 37.57 -3.94
N PRO A 291 13.16 37.17 -3.24
CA PRO A 291 12.56 37.98 -2.19
C PRO A 291 13.40 37.91 -0.90
N LEU A 292 14.65 38.37 -0.96
CA LEU A 292 15.61 38.36 0.16
C LEU A 292 15.14 39.26 1.31
N ASN A 293 14.40 40.33 0.99
CA ASN A 293 13.97 41.38 1.92
C ASN A 293 12.61 41.11 2.59
N ASP A 294 11.90 40.03 2.23
CA ASP A 294 10.65 39.67 2.93
C ASP A 294 10.92 39.04 4.30
N ALA A 295 12.20 38.75 4.61
CA ALA A 295 12.70 38.41 5.94
C ALA A 295 12.40 39.49 7.00
N ASP A 296 12.21 40.74 6.57
CA ASP A 296 11.92 41.87 7.47
C ASP A 296 10.42 42.11 7.67
N LYS A 297 9.55 41.52 6.84
CA LYS A 297 8.09 41.79 6.83
C LYS A 297 7.26 40.75 7.58
N ALA A 298 7.83 39.59 7.89
CA ALA A 298 7.17 38.55 8.67
C ALA A 298 7.95 38.26 9.97
N PRO A 299 7.34 38.40 11.17
CA PRO A 299 8.02 38.17 12.44
C PRO A 299 8.54 36.73 12.66
N THR A 300 8.28 35.82 11.72
CA THR A 300 8.72 34.41 11.72
C THR A 300 9.76 34.08 10.66
N SER A 301 10.12 35.03 9.78
CA SER A 301 11.01 34.73 8.66
C SER A 301 12.47 34.65 9.12
N LYS A 302 12.99 33.42 9.18
CA LYS A 302 14.38 33.14 9.52
C LYS A 302 15.23 33.29 8.26
N TRP A 303 16.32 34.02 8.36
CA TRP A 303 17.35 34.02 7.33
C TRP A 303 18.11 32.67 7.35
N PRO A 304 18.47 32.08 6.19
CA PRO A 304 18.11 32.54 4.85
C PRO A 304 16.68 32.08 4.45
N PRO A 305 15.98 32.86 3.62
CA PRO A 305 14.66 32.47 3.12
C PRO A 305 14.73 31.19 2.28
N PRO A 306 13.68 30.33 2.29
CA PRO A 306 13.60 29.11 1.47
C PRO A 306 13.92 29.29 -0.01
N THR A 307 13.56 30.43 -0.56
CA THR A 307 13.83 30.81 -1.96
C THR A 307 15.32 30.87 -2.27
N LEU A 308 16.16 31.40 -1.37
CA LEU A 308 17.59 31.52 -1.60
C LEU A 308 18.24 30.15 -1.78
N TRP A 309 18.00 29.23 -0.86
CA TRP A 309 18.63 27.92 -0.91
C TRP A 309 17.94 26.93 -1.84
N ARG A 310 16.69 27.19 -2.25
CA ARG A 310 16.12 26.59 -3.47
C ARG A 310 16.96 26.91 -4.69
N THR A 311 17.22 28.20 -4.94
CA THR A 311 18.05 28.63 -6.07
C THR A 311 19.45 28.06 -6.01
N MET A 312 20.05 27.97 -4.82
CA MET A 312 21.34 27.28 -4.66
C MET A 312 21.26 25.81 -5.08
N LEU A 313 20.24 25.08 -4.64
CA LEU A 313 20.05 23.67 -4.97
C LEU A 313 19.83 23.47 -6.47
N ASP A 314 18.99 24.28 -7.10
CA ASP A 314 18.73 24.22 -8.54
C ASP A 314 20.02 24.44 -9.34
N LEU A 315 20.82 25.44 -8.94
CA LEU A 315 22.13 25.72 -9.56
C LEU A 315 23.12 24.56 -9.34
N MET A 316 23.19 24.02 -8.12
CA MET A 316 24.05 22.89 -7.78
C MET A 316 23.69 21.66 -8.62
N TYR A 317 22.42 21.28 -8.66
CA TYR A 317 21.94 20.10 -9.38
C TYR A 317 22.05 20.26 -10.90
N ALA A 318 22.03 21.51 -11.40
CA ALA A 318 22.32 21.85 -12.78
C ALA A 318 23.81 21.89 -13.15
N GLY A 319 24.73 21.66 -12.20
CA GLY A 319 26.18 21.66 -12.44
C GLY A 319 26.88 23.00 -12.26
N HIS A 320 26.20 23.99 -11.64
CA HIS A 320 26.70 25.35 -11.40
C HIS A 320 26.99 25.60 -9.93
N GLU A 321 27.63 24.66 -9.23
CA GLU A 321 27.90 24.78 -7.79
C GLU A 321 28.67 26.07 -7.44
N ALA A 322 29.68 26.44 -8.24
CA ALA A 322 30.43 27.67 -8.02
C ALA A 322 29.54 28.92 -8.10
N LEU A 323 28.55 28.93 -9.00
CA LEU A 323 27.58 30.00 -9.14
C LEU A 323 26.60 30.02 -7.95
N ALA A 324 26.16 28.85 -7.48
CA ALA A 324 25.32 28.73 -6.30
C ALA A 324 25.97 29.37 -5.07
N TRP A 325 27.27 29.14 -4.86
CA TRP A 325 28.02 29.75 -3.76
C TRP A 325 28.21 31.25 -3.94
N GLN A 326 28.44 31.75 -5.16
CA GLN A 326 28.50 33.19 -5.42
C GLN A 326 27.19 33.91 -5.10
N VAL A 327 26.05 33.31 -5.47
CA VAL A 327 24.71 33.82 -5.13
C VAL A 327 24.53 33.88 -3.61
N PHE A 328 24.89 32.80 -2.90
CA PHE A 328 24.79 32.73 -1.44
C PHE A 328 25.67 33.76 -0.75
N ASP A 329 26.94 33.87 -1.12
CA ASP A 329 27.90 34.79 -0.51
C ASP A 329 27.44 36.24 -0.67
N ARG A 330 26.89 36.60 -1.84
CA ARG A 330 26.36 37.94 -2.08
C ARG A 330 25.06 38.22 -1.31
N ALA A 331 24.17 37.24 -1.19
CA ALA A 331 22.95 37.34 -0.39
C ALA A 331 23.23 37.34 1.14
N SER A 332 24.43 36.96 1.56
CA SER A 332 24.85 36.88 2.97
C SER A 332 25.39 38.19 3.54
N ALA A 333 25.52 39.25 2.74
CA ALA A 333 25.95 40.55 3.22
C ALA A 333 25.00 41.07 4.32
N GLY A 334 25.53 41.35 5.51
CA GLY A 334 24.74 41.74 6.69
C GLY A 334 24.18 40.56 7.53
N HIS A 335 24.47 39.31 7.13
CA HIS A 335 24.04 38.08 7.81
C HIS A 335 25.20 37.11 8.07
N GLU A 336 26.44 37.61 8.22
CA GLU A 336 27.67 36.81 8.14
C GLU A 336 27.71 35.67 9.17
N SER A 337 27.24 35.92 10.39
CA SER A 337 27.18 34.89 11.44
C SER A 337 26.16 33.81 11.12
N GLN A 338 24.97 34.18 10.63
CA GLN A 338 23.95 33.20 10.28
C GLN A 338 24.37 32.41 9.03
N ALA A 339 25.11 33.05 8.11
CA ALA A 339 25.62 32.45 6.89
C ALA A 339 26.59 31.31 7.17
N ALA A 340 27.51 31.50 8.13
CA ALA A 340 28.47 30.47 8.52
C ALA A 340 27.77 29.21 9.09
N ASP A 341 26.80 29.39 10.00
CA ASP A 341 26.04 28.29 10.59
C ASP A 341 25.15 27.60 9.54
N PHE A 342 24.46 28.37 8.70
CA PHE A 342 23.64 27.84 7.62
C PHE A 342 24.48 27.00 6.65
N LYS A 343 25.64 27.50 6.21
CA LYS A 343 26.50 26.79 5.25
C LYS A 343 26.92 25.41 5.76
N ARG A 344 27.31 25.33 7.05
CA ARG A 344 27.66 24.05 7.69
C ARG A 344 26.47 23.08 7.67
N GLU A 345 25.32 23.52 8.18
CA GLU A 345 24.13 22.67 8.27
C GLU A 345 23.56 22.29 6.90
N PHE A 346 23.66 23.20 5.92
CA PHE A 346 23.24 22.97 4.53
C PHE A 346 24.05 21.86 3.90
N LEU A 347 25.40 21.91 4.03
CA LEU A 347 26.27 20.86 3.53
C LEU A 347 26.02 19.52 4.23
N GLU A 348 25.79 19.53 5.54
CA GLU A 348 25.41 18.32 6.30
C GLU A 348 24.09 17.73 5.80
N GLN A 349 23.11 18.56 5.46
CA GLN A 349 21.83 18.11 4.91
C GLN A 349 21.98 17.62 3.47
N LEU A 350 22.70 18.35 2.63
CA LEU A 350 22.97 18.03 1.23
C LEU A 350 23.66 16.67 1.10
N ASN A 351 24.60 16.35 2.00
CA ASN A 351 25.30 15.06 2.02
C ASN A 351 24.41 13.87 2.41
N LYS A 352 23.17 14.10 2.87
CA LYS A 352 22.20 13.01 3.09
C LYS A 352 21.46 12.62 1.81
N SER A 353 21.60 13.42 0.75
CA SER A 353 21.00 13.11 -0.54
C SER A 353 21.57 11.78 -1.08
N PRO A 354 20.70 10.87 -1.57
CA PRO A 354 21.14 9.67 -2.26
C PRO A 354 21.71 9.97 -3.66
N TYR A 355 21.50 11.18 -4.19
CA TYR A 355 21.82 11.54 -5.58
C TYR A 355 22.99 12.52 -5.69
N TRP A 356 23.06 13.51 -4.78
CA TRP A 356 24.03 14.61 -4.87
C TRP A 356 25.49 14.17 -4.92
N PRO A 357 25.98 13.22 -4.10
CA PRO A 357 27.39 12.84 -4.13
C PRO A 357 27.84 12.30 -5.50
N ALA A 358 26.97 11.52 -6.16
CA ALA A 358 27.23 10.98 -7.49
C ALA A 358 27.20 12.07 -8.57
N LEU A 359 26.19 12.96 -8.54
CA LEU A 359 26.11 14.10 -9.45
C LEU A 359 27.34 15.01 -9.34
N LYS A 360 27.72 15.37 -8.11
CA LYS A 360 28.89 16.22 -7.86
C LYS A 360 30.16 15.57 -8.40
N ALA A 361 30.37 14.29 -8.13
CA ALA A 361 31.55 13.58 -8.63
C ALA A 361 31.63 13.58 -10.16
N ALA A 362 30.49 13.43 -10.85
CA ALA A 362 30.43 13.51 -12.30
C ALA A 362 30.74 14.92 -12.84
N TYR A 363 30.18 15.97 -12.22
CA TYR A 363 30.50 17.36 -12.57
C TYR A 363 31.97 17.72 -12.37
N ASP A 364 32.56 17.27 -11.26
CA ASP A 364 33.97 17.52 -10.95
C ASP A 364 34.91 16.76 -11.90
N ALA A 365 34.51 15.59 -12.39
CA ALA A 365 35.29 14.81 -13.36
C ALA A 365 35.28 15.44 -14.78
N GLU A 366 34.21 16.14 -15.15
CA GLU A 366 34.06 16.80 -16.45
C GLU A 366 34.68 18.20 -16.52
N SER A 367 34.84 18.89 -15.38
CA SER A 367 35.65 20.11 -15.33
C SER A 367 37.12 19.73 -15.33
N PRO A 368 37.88 19.93 -16.44
CA PRO A 368 39.31 19.69 -16.39
C PRO A 368 39.91 20.59 -15.31
N ALA A 369 40.72 20.00 -14.42
CA ALA A 369 41.58 20.75 -13.53
C ALA A 369 42.26 21.86 -14.34
N ALA A 370 42.08 23.11 -13.92
CA ALA A 370 42.74 24.24 -14.56
C ALA A 370 44.23 23.90 -14.68
N PRO A 371 44.86 24.04 -15.87
CA PRO A 371 46.29 23.81 -15.96
C PRO A 371 46.97 24.81 -15.03
N ASP A 372 47.76 24.28 -14.08
CA ASP A 372 48.62 25.07 -13.19
C ASP A 372 49.30 26.17 -14.00
N ARG A 373 49.04 27.43 -13.62
CA ARG A 373 49.74 28.61 -14.14
C ARG A 373 50.72 29.14 -13.12
#